data_AF-A0A3D4UQ56-F1
#
_entry.id   AF-A0A3D4UQ56-F1
#
_cell.length_a   1.000
_cell.length_b   1.000
_cell.length_c   1.000
_cell.angle_alpha   90.00
_cell.angle_beta   90.00
_cell.angle_gamma   90.00
#
_symmetry.space_group_name_H-M   'P 1'
#
loop_
_entity.id
_entity.type
_entity.pdbx_description
1 polymer ?
#
loop_
_entity_poly.entity_id
_entity_poly.type
_entity_poly.pdbx_seq_one_letter_code
_entity_poly.pdbx_strand_id
1 'polypeptide(L)'
;TSKVAIYISNTVEGIVFRDKTGNALTDGDNNLSDASGDQTAVKDVVVHLFKDGGDGLADGSDDVFLRSDTTNISGVFTFQIGEDADYWVVVNSKTGNLTNGASWAEQVYAPSGALCSDGTGGIGTKGSAGNCFGGR
;
A
#
# COMPACT_ATOMS: atom_id res chain seq x y z
N THR A 1 -15.17 -27.20 -26.00
CA THR A 1 -14.29 -27.57 -24.87
C THR A 1 -14.39 -26.48 -23.84
N SER A 2 -15.06 -26.74 -22.71
CA SER A 2 -15.15 -25.76 -21.63
C SER A 2 -13.76 -25.59 -21.00
N LYS A 3 -13.24 -24.37 -21.05
CA LYS A 3 -11.97 -24.00 -20.43
C LYS A 3 -12.27 -23.76 -18.94
N VAL A 4 -11.81 -24.65 -18.07
CA VAL A 4 -11.78 -24.37 -16.63
C VAL A 4 -10.50 -23.57 -16.39
N ALA A 5 -10.65 -22.28 -16.09
CA ALA A 5 -9.55 -21.48 -15.58
C ALA A 5 -9.41 -21.80 -14.09
N ILE A 6 -8.39 -22.58 -13.73
CA ILE A 6 -7.95 -22.71 -12.35
C ILE A 6 -7.10 -21.47 -12.10
N TYR A 7 -7.68 -20.46 -11.45
CA TYR A 7 -6.90 -19.36 -10.89
C TYR A 7 -6.16 -19.91 -9.68
N ILE A 8 -4.85 -20.07 -9.80
CA ILE A 8 -3.99 -20.26 -8.63
C ILE A 8 -4.20 -18.98 -7.81
N SER A 9 -4.67 -19.10 -6.57
CA SER A 9 -5.05 -17.97 -5.73
C SER A 9 -3.80 -17.24 -5.24
N ASN A 10 -3.14 -16.53 -6.14
CA ASN A 10 -2.09 -15.59 -5.77
C ASN A 10 -2.77 -14.39 -5.11
N THR A 11 -2.12 -13.84 -4.09
CA THR A 11 -2.69 -12.75 -3.31
C THR A 11 -1.71 -11.59 -3.21
N VAL A 12 -2.26 -10.37 -3.29
CA VAL A 12 -1.57 -9.15 -2.88
C VAL A 12 -2.26 -8.70 -1.60
N GLU A 13 -1.52 -8.67 -0.51
CA GLU A 13 -2.05 -8.35 0.82
C GLU A 13 -1.11 -7.42 1.57
N GLY A 14 -1.68 -6.71 2.54
CA GLY A 14 -0.91 -5.80 3.37
C GLY A 14 -1.72 -5.19 4.49
N ILE A 15 -1.08 -4.27 5.21
CA ILE A 15 -1.65 -3.53 6.33
C ILE A 15 -1.45 -2.03 6.14
N VAL A 16 -2.45 -1.25 6.56
CA VAL A 16 -2.34 0.21 6.70
C VAL A 16 -2.44 0.57 8.18
N PHE A 17 -1.45 1.30 8.67
CA PHE A 17 -1.39 1.78 10.04
C PHE A 17 -0.83 3.20 10.08
N ARG A 18 -1.11 3.93 11.16
CA ARG A 18 -0.40 5.17 11.48
C ARG A 18 0.87 4.82 12.21
N ASP A 19 1.99 5.30 11.69
CA ASP A 19 3.28 5.31 12.38
C ASP A 19 3.43 6.66 13.10
N LYS A 20 3.15 6.70 14.40
CA LYS A 20 3.13 7.97 15.16
C LYS A 20 4.54 8.44 15.53
N THR A 21 5.49 7.50 15.60
CA THR A 21 6.88 7.72 16.00
C THR A 21 7.82 7.85 14.79
N GLY A 22 7.37 7.48 13.59
CA GLY A 22 8.14 7.61 12.35
C GLY A 22 9.28 6.60 12.24
N ASN A 23 9.18 5.47 12.93
CA ASN A 23 10.19 4.41 13.01
C ASN A 23 9.69 3.08 12.45
N ALA A 24 8.50 3.04 11.84
CA ALA A 24 7.86 1.83 11.34
C ALA A 24 7.72 0.73 12.41
N LEU A 25 7.65 -0.54 11.98
CA LEU A 25 7.55 -1.71 12.84
C LEU A 25 8.94 -2.18 13.33
N THR A 26 9.74 -1.27 13.90
CA THR A 26 11.15 -1.58 14.25
C THR A 26 11.36 -2.16 15.65
N ASP A 27 10.37 -2.13 16.52
CA ASP A 27 10.45 -2.64 17.90
C ASP A 27 9.92 -4.08 18.06
N GLY A 28 9.50 -4.71 16.97
CA GLY A 28 8.94 -6.07 16.99
C GLY A 28 7.43 -6.09 17.25
N ASP A 29 6.76 -4.96 17.01
CA ASP A 29 5.32 -4.87 17.21
C ASP A 29 4.53 -5.79 16.28
N ASN A 30 3.96 -6.83 16.88
CA ASN A 30 2.98 -7.72 16.25
C ASN A 30 1.55 -7.23 16.50
N ASN A 31 1.37 -6.17 17.29
CA ASN A 31 0.07 -5.64 17.67
C ASN A 31 0.02 -4.13 17.46
N LEU A 32 -0.44 -3.73 16.28
CA LEU A 32 -0.57 -2.34 15.84
C LEU A 32 -1.57 -1.49 16.66
N SER A 33 -1.99 -1.89 17.86
CA SER A 33 -2.93 -1.16 18.73
C SER A 33 -2.69 -1.53 20.19
N ASP A 34 -1.42 -1.72 20.54
CA ASP A 34 -1.00 -2.06 21.89
C ASP A 34 -1.05 -0.85 22.85
N ALA A 35 -0.52 -1.03 24.06
CA ALA A 35 -0.51 0.02 25.07
C ALA A 35 0.57 1.09 24.84
N SER A 36 1.62 0.77 24.07
CA SER A 36 2.66 1.72 23.66
C SER A 36 2.07 2.75 22.69
N GLY A 37 1.16 2.29 21.83
CA GLY A 37 0.31 3.11 20.98
C GLY A 37 1.11 3.94 19.97
N ASP A 38 2.33 3.55 19.66
CA ASP A 38 3.23 4.13 18.68
C ASP A 38 2.84 3.75 17.25
N GLN A 39 2.19 2.59 17.05
CA GLN A 39 1.46 2.26 15.83
C GLN A 39 -0.05 2.14 16.09
N THR A 40 -0.85 2.43 15.07
CA THR A 40 -2.32 2.27 15.13
C THR A 40 -2.87 1.78 13.80
N ALA A 41 -3.40 0.56 13.74
CA ALA A 41 -4.11 0.05 12.56
C ALA A 41 -5.22 1.02 12.12
N VAL A 42 -5.36 1.21 10.80
CA VAL A 42 -6.37 2.15 10.25
C VAL A 42 -7.37 1.40 9.40
N LYS A 43 -8.61 1.37 9.89
CA LYS A 43 -9.76 0.85 9.17
C LYS A 43 -10.33 1.85 8.16
N ASP A 44 -11.14 1.34 7.25
CA ASP A 44 -11.89 2.10 6.24
C ASP A 44 -11.00 2.88 5.25
N VAL A 45 -9.74 2.49 5.10
CA VAL A 45 -8.84 3.04 4.09
C VAL A 45 -9.08 2.33 2.78
N VAL A 46 -9.39 3.09 1.74
CA VAL A 46 -9.52 2.56 0.38
C VAL A 46 -8.13 2.34 -0.20
N VAL A 47 -7.89 1.12 -0.65
CA VAL A 47 -6.68 0.70 -1.35
C VAL A 47 -7.06 0.31 -2.76
N HIS A 48 -6.31 0.79 -3.75
CA HIS A 48 -6.50 0.47 -5.16
C HIS A 48 -5.42 -0.49 -5.63
N LEU A 49 -5.80 -1.43 -6.49
CA LEU A 49 -4.90 -2.31 -7.20
C LEU A 49 -4.91 -1.95 -8.69
N PHE A 50 -3.73 -1.65 -9.22
CA PHE A 50 -3.48 -1.48 -10.64
C PHE A 50 -2.58 -2.62 -11.13
N LYS A 51 -2.78 -3.05 -12.37
CA LYS A 51 -1.84 -3.92 -13.08
C LYS A 51 -0.96 -3.06 -13.96
N ASP A 52 0.35 -3.32 -13.94
CA ASP A 52 1.31 -2.70 -14.85
C ASP A 52 0.90 -2.92 -16.32
N GLY A 53 0.98 -1.86 -17.13
CA GLY A 53 0.72 -1.91 -18.56
C GLY A 53 1.85 -2.55 -19.37
N GLY A 54 3.01 -2.76 -18.74
CA GLY A 54 4.13 -3.57 -19.23
C GLY A 54 5.41 -2.79 -19.46
N ASP A 55 5.50 -1.55 -18.99
CA ASP A 55 6.73 -0.75 -19.02
C ASP A 55 7.47 -0.71 -17.66
N GLY A 56 6.84 -1.25 -16.60
CA GLY A 56 7.40 -1.31 -15.26
C GLY A 56 7.39 0.02 -14.51
N LEU A 57 6.59 1.00 -14.95
CA LEU A 57 6.48 2.33 -14.34
C LEU A 57 5.07 2.59 -13.82
N ALA A 58 4.94 2.92 -12.52
CA ALA A 58 3.65 3.30 -11.94
C ALA A 58 3.30 4.77 -12.23
N ASP A 59 3.12 5.12 -13.50
CA ASP A 59 2.88 6.50 -13.93
C ASP A 59 1.41 6.77 -14.37
N GLY A 60 0.58 5.73 -14.42
CA GLY A 60 -0.82 5.81 -14.83
C GLY A 60 -1.03 6.00 -16.33
N SER A 61 0.02 5.93 -17.15
CA SER A 61 -0.05 6.07 -18.60
C SER A 61 -0.63 4.83 -19.26
N ASP A 62 -0.18 3.65 -18.82
CA ASP A 62 -0.62 2.33 -19.32
C ASP A 62 -1.13 1.41 -18.21
N ASP A 63 -0.95 1.78 -16.93
CA ASP A 63 -1.46 1.06 -15.77
C ASP A 63 -2.99 0.92 -15.78
N VAL A 64 -3.47 -0.31 -15.55
CA VAL A 64 -4.90 -0.63 -15.58
C VAL A 64 -5.44 -0.80 -14.17
N PHE A 65 -6.38 0.06 -13.76
CA PHE A 65 -7.14 -0.15 -12.53
C PHE A 65 -7.91 -1.46 -12.59
N LEU A 66 -7.70 -2.33 -11.60
CA LEU A 66 -8.40 -3.61 -11.52
C LEU A 66 -9.57 -3.55 -10.54
N ARG A 67 -9.31 -3.12 -9.31
CA ARG A 67 -10.28 -3.11 -8.21
C ARG A 67 -9.77 -2.31 -7.03
N SER A 68 -10.66 -2.10 -6.07
CA SER A 68 -10.34 -1.56 -4.76
C SER A 68 -10.77 -2.50 -3.65
N ASP A 69 -10.10 -2.38 -2.51
CA ASP A 69 -10.48 -3.01 -1.24
C ASP A 69 -10.46 -1.93 -0.15
N THR A 70 -11.12 -2.19 0.97
CA THR A 70 -11.18 -1.28 2.10
C THR A 70 -10.64 -1.99 3.34
N THR A 71 -9.67 -1.37 4.02
CA THR A 71 -9.02 -1.99 5.16
C THR A 71 -10.01 -2.31 6.28
N ASN A 72 -9.87 -3.50 6.85
CA ASN A 72 -10.69 -3.94 7.98
C ASN A 72 -10.25 -3.28 9.31
N ILE A 73 -10.85 -3.71 10.44
CA ILE A 73 -10.53 -3.17 11.77
C ILE A 73 -9.05 -3.32 12.17
N SER A 74 -8.36 -4.33 11.63
CA SER A 74 -6.94 -4.59 11.83
C SER A 74 -6.05 -3.89 10.80
N GLY A 75 -6.62 -3.02 9.95
CA GLY A 75 -5.90 -2.31 8.89
C GLY A 75 -5.55 -3.19 7.69
N VAL A 76 -6.01 -4.44 7.65
CA VAL A 76 -5.64 -5.41 6.60
C VAL A 76 -6.49 -5.20 5.35
N PHE A 77 -5.87 -5.31 4.18
CA PHE A 77 -6.53 -5.46 2.87
C PHE A 77 -6.00 -6.72 2.16
N THR A 78 -6.80 -7.28 1.26
CA THR A 78 -6.40 -8.46 0.47
C THR A 78 -7.04 -8.44 -0.91
N PHE A 79 -6.20 -8.57 -1.94
CA PHE A 79 -6.62 -8.78 -3.31
C PHE A 79 -6.30 -10.20 -3.77
N GLN A 80 -7.30 -10.85 -4.37
CA GLN A 80 -7.08 -12.08 -5.14
C GLN A 80 -6.64 -11.70 -6.55
N ILE A 81 -5.43 -12.09 -6.94
CA ILE A 81 -4.88 -11.87 -8.28
C ILE A 81 -4.90 -13.20 -9.06
N GLY A 82 -5.31 -13.14 -10.32
CA GLY A 82 -5.56 -14.34 -11.14
C GLY A 82 -4.36 -14.81 -11.94
N GLU A 83 -3.29 -14.01 -11.99
CA GLU A 83 -2.09 -14.27 -12.75
C GLU A 83 -0.88 -13.64 -12.07
N ASP A 84 0.28 -14.23 -12.31
CA ASP A 84 1.58 -13.67 -11.93
C ASP A 84 1.93 -12.52 -12.90
N ALA A 85 2.11 -11.32 -12.36
CA ALA A 85 2.38 -10.08 -13.08
C ALA A 85 2.83 -9.00 -12.09
N ASP A 86 3.24 -7.84 -12.61
CA ASP A 86 3.53 -6.67 -11.79
C ASP A 86 2.25 -5.87 -11.50
N TYR A 87 2.11 -5.45 -10.24
CA TYR A 87 0.95 -4.72 -9.74
C TYR A 87 1.39 -3.55 -8.86
N TRP A 88 0.62 -2.47 -8.92
CA TRP A 88 0.78 -1.31 -8.05
C TRP A 88 -0.33 -1.27 -7.02
N VAL A 89 0.07 -1.12 -5.75
CA VAL A 89 -0.85 -0.95 -4.63
C VAL A 89 -0.81 0.51 -4.21
N VAL A 90 -1.93 1.20 -4.41
CA VAL A 90 -2.04 2.64 -4.13
C VAL A 90 -2.99 2.85 -2.97
N VAL A 91 -2.47 3.39 -1.86
CA VAL A 91 -3.28 3.72 -0.68
C VAL A 91 -3.89 5.11 -0.85
N ASN A 92 -5.22 5.20 -0.80
CA ASN A 92 -5.89 6.50 -0.85
C ASN A 92 -5.77 7.21 0.49
N SER A 93 -4.76 8.08 0.61
CA SER A 93 -4.44 8.87 1.80
C SER A 93 -5.56 9.82 2.27
N LYS A 94 -6.64 9.98 1.48
CA LYS A 94 -7.83 10.76 1.83
C LYS A 94 -8.96 9.95 2.47
N THR A 95 -8.78 8.65 2.67
CA THR A 95 -9.82 7.76 3.17
C THR A 95 -9.46 7.15 4.52
N GLY A 96 -10.47 6.59 5.19
CA GLY A 96 -10.36 6.17 6.58
C GLY A 96 -9.97 7.32 7.50
N ASN A 97 -9.45 6.98 8.68
CA ASN A 97 -8.91 7.97 9.62
C ASN A 97 -7.43 8.31 9.33
N LEU A 98 -7.00 8.26 8.07
CA LEU A 98 -5.66 8.73 7.66
C LEU A 98 -5.60 10.26 7.59
N THR A 99 -6.70 10.89 7.19
CA THR A 99 -6.82 12.34 7.05
C THR A 99 -7.93 12.89 7.93
N ASN A 100 -7.85 14.17 8.26
CA ASN A 100 -8.98 14.96 8.76
C ASN A 100 -9.87 15.52 7.63
N GLY A 101 -9.66 15.07 6.38
CA GLY A 101 -10.33 15.55 5.18
C GLY A 101 -9.73 16.83 4.58
N ALA A 102 -8.75 17.45 5.23
CA ALA A 102 -8.12 18.71 4.79
C ALA A 102 -6.68 18.55 4.29
N SER A 103 -5.95 17.54 4.76
CA SER A 103 -4.54 17.29 4.39
C SER A 103 -4.33 15.86 3.91
N TRP A 104 -3.32 15.61 3.06
CA TRP A 104 -2.98 14.22 2.71
C TRP A 104 -2.18 13.60 3.86
N ALA A 105 -2.50 12.37 4.21
CA ALA A 105 -1.60 11.60 5.06
C ALA A 105 -0.31 11.34 4.30
N GLU A 106 0.81 11.59 4.96
CA GLU A 106 2.12 11.27 4.42
C GLU A 106 2.40 9.80 4.66
N GLN A 107 2.72 9.06 3.59
CA GLN A 107 3.49 7.83 3.76
C GLN A 107 4.83 8.24 4.38
N VAL A 108 5.27 7.50 5.40
CA VAL A 108 6.57 7.74 6.07
C VAL A 108 7.45 6.50 6.05
N TYR A 109 6.93 5.35 5.63
CA TYR A 109 7.64 4.08 5.51
C TYR A 109 7.14 3.26 4.32
N ALA A 110 8.04 2.49 3.70
CA ALA A 110 7.69 1.55 2.64
C ALA A 110 8.71 0.39 2.51
N PRO A 111 8.31 -0.75 1.92
CA PRO A 111 9.22 -1.84 1.59
C PRO A 111 10.20 -1.48 0.44
N SER A 112 11.13 -2.40 0.14
CA SER A 112 11.92 -2.31 -1.10
C SER A 112 11.01 -2.37 -2.33
N GLY A 113 11.36 -1.65 -3.39
CA GLY A 113 10.57 -1.52 -4.61
C GLY A 113 9.49 -0.43 -4.54
N ALA A 114 9.19 0.11 -3.36
CA ALA A 114 8.20 1.18 -3.23
C ALA A 114 8.69 2.49 -3.85
N LEU A 115 7.75 3.28 -4.35
CA LEU A 115 7.97 4.57 -4.98
C LEU A 115 7.78 5.69 -3.96
N CYS A 116 8.85 6.43 -3.71
CA CYS A 116 8.89 7.52 -2.71
C CYS A 116 9.28 8.83 -3.39
N SER A 117 8.91 9.96 -2.79
CA SER A 117 9.48 11.25 -3.21
C SER A 117 11.01 11.21 -3.08
N ASP A 118 11.70 11.73 -4.10
CA ASP A 118 13.16 11.87 -4.07
C ASP A 118 13.63 13.17 -3.38
N GLY A 119 12.70 13.99 -2.89
CA GLY A 119 12.98 15.28 -2.25
C GLY A 119 13.32 16.42 -3.22
N THR A 120 13.38 16.16 -4.53
CA THR A 120 13.62 17.12 -5.62
C THR A 120 12.42 17.31 -6.55
N GLY A 121 11.28 16.71 -6.19
CA GLY A 121 10.04 16.77 -6.96
C GLY A 121 9.84 15.56 -7.89
N GLY A 122 10.79 14.63 -7.92
CA GLY A 122 10.68 13.35 -8.63
C GLY A 122 10.28 12.20 -7.71
N ILE A 123 10.34 10.99 -8.28
CA ILE A 123 10.08 9.72 -7.59
C ILE A 123 11.36 8.89 -7.65
N GLY A 124 11.73 8.28 -6.53
CA GLY A 124 12.77 7.25 -6.46
C GLY A 124 12.21 5.92 -5.96
N THR A 125 12.69 4.83 -6.54
CA THR A 125 12.42 3.47 -6.05
C THR A 125 13.31 3.15 -4.86
N LYS A 126 12.74 2.62 -3.78
CA LYS A 126 13.52 2.16 -2.63
C LYS A 126 14.30 0.89 -2.94
N GLY A 127 15.60 0.87 -2.64
CA GLY A 127 16.44 -0.33 -2.70
C GLY A 127 16.36 -1.24 -1.46
N SER A 128 15.80 -0.75 -0.36
CA SER A 128 15.59 -1.49 0.89
C SER A 128 14.40 -0.89 1.66
N ALA A 129 13.79 -1.66 2.56
CA ALA A 129 12.68 -1.14 3.38
C ALA A 129 13.15 -0.01 4.32
N GLY A 130 12.31 1.00 4.55
CA GLY A 130 12.68 2.17 5.35
C GLY A 130 11.84 3.40 5.04
N ASN A 131 12.30 4.56 5.51
CA ASN A 131 11.55 5.82 5.42
C ASN A 131 11.17 6.17 3.97
N CYS A 132 9.90 6.46 3.72
CA CYS A 132 9.36 6.73 2.38
C CYS A 132 8.41 7.91 2.45
N PHE A 133 8.91 9.13 2.25
CA PHE A 133 8.10 10.33 2.32
C PHE A 133 7.46 10.64 0.97
N GLY A 134 6.20 11.08 0.98
CA GLY A 134 5.49 11.50 -0.25
C GLY A 134 5.38 10.40 -1.31
N GLY A 135 5.31 9.14 -0.87
CA GLY A 135 5.13 7.99 -1.75
C GLY A 135 3.84 8.04 -2.55
N ARG A 136 3.87 7.35 -3.71
CA ARG A 136 2.74 7.24 -4.64
C ARG A 136 2.30 5.79 -4.74
#